data_AF-A0A921LW03-F1
#
_entry.id   AF-A0A921LW03-F1
#
_cell.length_a   1.000
_cell.length_b   1.000
_cell.length_c   1.000
_cell.angle_alpha   90.00
_cell.angle_beta   90.00
_cell.angle_gamma   90.00
#
_symmetry.space_group_name_H-M   'P 1'
#
loop_
_entity.id
_entity.type
_entity.pdbx_description
1 polymer ?
#
loop_
_entity_poly.entity_id
_entity_poly.type
_entity_poly.pdbx_seq_one_letter_code
_entity_poly.pdbx_strand_id
1 'polypeptide(L)'
;MSDGDDARHTSTANATWSRMLAGNRRFAEGKAEHPWQDAETRESLIDRQTPDAAVLACSDSRVPPEIVFDAGLGDLFTVRNAGHMVDDAAIASLEYAVDTLHVSLLVVLGHECCGAVAMASDGLDALLARATAEIEDSLAAAEAMDTLDERIAEDASIIMRQIGFSVWQAREAELEDAADYERVHIARTIEELVTRSEVIQSALADDRLMIVGARYQLESGKVEVLSF
;
A
#
# COMPACT_ATOMS: atom_id res chain seq x y z
N MET A 1 3.08 30.73 15.62
CA MET A 1 1.67 30.28 15.61
C MET A 1 1.51 28.90 14.95
N SER A 2 2.60 28.20 14.56
CA SER A 2 2.58 26.90 13.87
C SER A 2 2.50 25.68 14.81
N ASP A 3 3.12 25.73 15.99
CA ASP A 3 3.28 24.54 16.86
C ASP A 3 1.97 23.94 17.41
N GLY A 4 0.86 24.69 17.35
CA GLY A 4 -0.44 24.21 17.82
C GLY A 4 -1.25 23.45 16.77
N ASP A 5 -0.98 23.63 15.49
CA ASP A 5 -1.71 22.98 14.39
C ASP A 5 -1.11 21.62 14.04
N ASP A 6 0.22 21.58 14.02
CA ASP A 6 1.06 20.39 13.86
C ASP A 6 0.67 19.27 14.86
N ALA A 7 0.74 19.55 16.16
CA ALA A 7 0.36 18.58 17.20
C ALA A 7 -1.11 18.10 17.11
N ARG A 8 -2.01 18.91 16.51
CA ARG A 8 -3.42 18.54 16.29
C ARG A 8 -3.60 17.61 15.08
N HIS A 9 -2.82 17.77 14.02
CA HIS A 9 -2.86 16.89 12.85
C HIS A 9 -2.31 15.50 13.17
N THR A 10 -1.13 15.39 13.80
CA THR A 10 -0.58 14.09 14.23
C THR A 10 -1.50 13.39 15.24
N SER A 11 -2.11 14.16 16.16
CA SER A 11 -3.10 13.62 17.11
C SER A 11 -4.36 13.13 16.40
N THR A 12 -4.80 13.80 15.33
CA THR A 12 -5.96 13.38 14.53
C THR A 12 -5.65 12.11 13.74
N ALA A 13 -4.50 12.05 13.07
CA ALA A 13 -4.10 10.88 12.29
C ALA A 13 -3.95 9.62 13.16
N ASN A 14 -3.34 9.73 14.34
CA ASN A 14 -3.23 8.64 15.30
C ASN A 14 -4.59 8.18 15.83
N ALA A 15 -5.50 9.11 16.10
CA ALA A 15 -6.86 8.80 16.52
C ALA A 15 -7.63 8.08 15.39
N THR A 16 -7.53 8.57 14.15
CA THR A 16 -8.11 7.92 12.97
C THR A 16 -7.57 6.51 12.80
N TRP A 17 -6.25 6.34 12.85
CA TRP A 17 -5.65 5.01 12.72
C TRP A 17 -6.10 4.04 13.82
N SER A 18 -6.18 4.53 15.06
CA SER A 18 -6.71 3.76 16.18
C SER A 18 -8.18 3.34 15.98
N ARG A 19 -9.01 4.22 15.41
CA ARG A 19 -10.40 3.89 15.04
C ARG A 19 -10.45 2.82 13.95
N MET A 20 -9.63 2.94 12.90
CA MET A 20 -9.54 1.95 11.83
C MET A 20 -9.13 0.57 12.37
N LEU A 21 -8.10 0.49 13.22
CA LEU A 21 -7.70 -0.78 13.83
C LEU A 21 -8.76 -1.36 14.77
N ALA A 22 -9.54 -0.52 15.46
CA ALA A 22 -10.68 -0.98 16.25
C ALA A 22 -11.79 -1.56 15.36
N GLY A 23 -12.06 -0.92 14.21
CA GLY A 23 -12.99 -1.46 13.22
C GLY A 23 -12.51 -2.76 12.58
N ASN A 24 -11.21 -2.87 12.24
CA ASN A 24 -10.65 -4.15 11.80
C ASN A 24 -10.78 -5.25 12.86
N ARG A 25 -10.62 -4.93 14.15
CA ARG A 25 -10.86 -5.90 15.22
C ARG A 25 -12.31 -6.38 15.24
N ARG A 26 -13.28 -5.48 15.09
CA ARG A 26 -14.71 -5.86 15.00
C ARG A 26 -14.96 -6.76 13.80
N PHE A 27 -14.40 -6.42 12.63
CA PHE A 27 -14.50 -7.24 11.43
C PHE A 27 -13.90 -8.65 11.63
N ALA A 28 -12.66 -8.74 12.12
CA ALA A 28 -11.96 -10.00 12.38
C ALA A 28 -12.70 -10.90 13.39
N GLU A 29 -13.40 -10.31 14.35
CA GLU A 29 -14.18 -11.03 15.37
C GLU A 29 -15.61 -11.38 14.91
N GLY A 30 -16.01 -11.01 13.69
CA GLY A 30 -17.38 -11.22 13.19
C GLY A 30 -18.43 -10.33 13.87
N LYS A 31 -18.01 -9.16 14.36
CA LYS A 31 -18.83 -8.18 15.10
C LYS A 31 -18.88 -6.82 14.40
N ALA A 32 -18.72 -6.80 13.08
CA ALA A 32 -18.78 -5.58 12.27
C ALA A 32 -20.10 -4.83 12.50
N GLU A 33 -20.00 -3.52 12.74
CA GLU A 33 -21.14 -2.65 13.01
C GLU A 33 -21.77 -2.12 11.72
N HIS A 34 -21.02 -2.10 10.61
CA HIS A 34 -21.43 -1.53 9.33
C HIS A 34 -21.92 -0.07 9.46
N PRO A 35 -21.09 0.82 10.05
CA PRO A 35 -21.50 2.18 10.35
C PRO A 35 -21.74 3.00 9.08
N TRP A 36 -22.62 3.99 9.14
CA TRP A 36 -22.78 5.02 8.08
C TRP A 36 -23.12 4.45 6.69
N GLN A 37 -23.97 3.42 6.62
CA GLN A 37 -24.42 2.79 5.37
C GLN A 37 -25.91 3.01 5.07
N ASP A 38 -26.61 3.76 5.93
CA ASP A 38 -28.03 4.05 5.77
C ASP A 38 -28.31 5.19 4.75
N ALA A 39 -29.59 5.36 4.42
CA ALA A 39 -30.02 6.33 3.43
C ALA A 39 -29.78 7.79 3.86
N GLU A 40 -29.90 8.10 5.15
CA GLU A 40 -29.69 9.45 5.69
C GLU A 40 -28.22 9.85 5.58
N THR A 41 -27.31 8.94 5.96
CA THR A 41 -25.88 9.13 5.74
C THR A 41 -25.58 9.39 4.26
N ARG A 42 -26.10 8.53 3.36
CA ARG A 42 -25.88 8.70 1.91
C ARG A 42 -26.39 10.05 1.41
N GLU A 43 -27.55 10.50 1.88
CA GLU A 43 -28.12 11.81 1.51
C GLU A 43 -27.27 12.98 2.02
N SER A 44 -26.65 12.84 3.20
CA SER A 44 -25.77 13.88 3.76
C SER A 44 -24.48 14.11 2.95
N LEU A 45 -24.07 13.12 2.14
CA LEU A 45 -22.82 13.13 1.36
C LEU A 45 -22.98 13.65 -0.08
N ILE A 46 -24.17 14.09 -0.49
CA ILE A 46 -24.44 14.52 -1.87
C ILE A 46 -23.56 15.70 -2.30
N ASP A 47 -23.39 16.69 -1.42
CA ASP A 47 -22.71 17.94 -1.78
C ASP A 47 -21.22 17.95 -1.43
N ARG A 48 -20.77 17.05 -0.54
CA ARG A 48 -19.41 17.04 0.00
C ARG A 48 -19.01 15.67 0.56
N GLN A 49 -17.72 15.37 0.46
CA GLN A 49 -17.03 14.32 1.23
C GLN A 49 -15.92 14.93 2.09
N THR A 50 -15.67 14.34 3.25
CA THR A 50 -14.57 14.69 4.17
C THR A 50 -14.01 13.41 4.80
N PRO A 51 -13.34 12.56 4.00
CA PRO A 51 -12.80 11.30 4.50
C PRO A 51 -11.74 11.52 5.59
N ASP A 52 -11.71 10.61 6.56
CA ASP A 52 -10.75 10.62 7.66
C ASP A 52 -9.34 10.20 7.20
N ALA A 53 -9.28 9.31 6.20
CA ALA A 53 -8.05 8.74 5.68
C ALA A 53 -8.16 8.42 4.18
N ALA A 54 -7.01 8.41 3.50
CA ALA A 54 -6.86 7.78 2.20
C ALA A 54 -6.24 6.38 2.35
N VAL A 55 -6.68 5.43 1.53
CA VAL A 55 -6.14 4.06 1.52
C VAL A 55 -5.78 3.66 0.10
N LEU A 56 -4.50 3.38 -0.14
CA LEU A 56 -4.04 2.69 -1.35
C LEU A 56 -3.99 1.19 -1.06
N ALA A 57 -4.85 0.41 -1.74
CA ALA A 57 -4.98 -1.02 -1.48
C ALA A 57 -4.97 -1.87 -2.76
N CYS A 58 -4.76 -3.17 -2.60
CA CYS A 58 -4.87 -4.10 -3.73
C CYS A 58 -6.31 -4.20 -4.28
N SER A 59 -6.45 -4.37 -5.60
CA SER A 59 -7.72 -4.71 -6.25
C SER A 59 -8.28 -6.09 -5.89
N ASP A 60 -7.54 -6.90 -5.11
CA ASP A 60 -7.99 -8.21 -4.64
C ASP A 60 -9.40 -8.14 -4.05
N SER A 61 -10.31 -8.96 -4.57
CA SER A 61 -11.73 -8.92 -4.19
C SER A 61 -11.98 -9.27 -2.72
N ARG A 62 -10.98 -9.86 -2.04
CA ARG A 62 -11.03 -10.23 -0.61
C ARG A 62 -10.59 -9.08 0.30
N VAL A 63 -10.09 -7.98 -0.24
CA VAL A 63 -9.49 -6.87 0.53
C VAL A 63 -10.17 -5.51 0.23
N PRO A 64 -11.51 -5.37 0.32
CA PRO A 64 -12.15 -4.06 0.29
C PRO A 64 -11.90 -3.31 1.62
N PRO A 65 -11.18 -2.16 1.61
CA PRO A 65 -10.78 -1.48 2.84
C PRO A 65 -11.93 -1.06 3.75
N GLU A 66 -13.06 -0.64 3.17
CA GLU A 66 -14.25 -0.23 3.92
C GLU A 66 -14.80 -1.38 4.76
N ILE A 67 -14.74 -2.62 4.26
CA ILE A 67 -15.18 -3.81 5.02
C ILE A 67 -14.09 -4.23 6.01
N VAL A 68 -12.83 -4.29 5.56
CA VAL A 68 -11.69 -4.74 6.39
C VAL A 68 -11.53 -3.88 7.64
N PHE A 69 -11.81 -2.57 7.55
CA PHE A 69 -11.76 -1.63 8.66
C PHE A 69 -13.13 -1.31 9.27
N ASP A 70 -14.21 -2.00 8.87
CA ASP A 70 -15.58 -1.74 9.34
C ASP A 70 -15.95 -0.24 9.32
N ALA A 71 -15.69 0.38 8.17
CA ALA A 71 -15.97 1.77 7.86
C ALA A 71 -17.22 1.91 6.98
N GLY A 72 -17.71 3.13 6.86
CA GLY A 72 -18.93 3.48 6.15
C GLY A 72 -18.72 4.39 4.94
N LEU A 73 -19.82 4.93 4.44
CA LEU A 73 -19.80 5.90 3.35
C LEU A 73 -19.14 7.20 3.81
N GLY A 74 -18.19 7.69 3.02
CA GLY A 74 -17.51 8.97 3.29
C GLY A 74 -16.35 8.89 4.27
N ASP A 75 -16.08 7.75 4.90
CA ASP A 75 -15.00 7.59 5.89
C ASP A 75 -13.61 7.49 5.23
N LEU A 76 -13.51 6.75 4.12
CA LEU A 76 -12.24 6.45 3.45
C LEU A 76 -12.24 6.96 2.01
N PHE A 77 -11.13 7.58 1.60
CA PHE A 77 -10.81 7.81 0.20
C PHE A 77 -9.97 6.65 -0.33
N THR A 78 -10.60 5.75 -1.07
CA THR A 78 -9.96 4.48 -1.45
C THR A 78 -9.46 4.49 -2.89
N VAL A 79 -8.16 4.21 -3.08
CA VAL A 79 -7.52 3.98 -4.37
C VAL A 79 -7.13 2.50 -4.46
N ARG A 80 -7.50 1.81 -5.55
CA ARG A 80 -7.21 0.38 -5.70
C ARG A 80 -6.72 0.02 -7.09
N ASN A 81 -5.59 -0.68 -7.14
CA ASN A 81 -5.07 -1.35 -8.34
C ASN A 81 -4.40 -2.67 -7.91
N ALA A 82 -4.04 -3.53 -8.86
CA ALA A 82 -3.42 -4.81 -8.54
C ALA A 82 -2.08 -4.59 -7.82
N GLY A 83 -1.94 -5.13 -6.62
CA GLY A 83 -0.73 -4.97 -5.81
C GLY A 83 -0.45 -3.55 -5.32
N HIS A 84 -1.44 -2.65 -5.20
CA HIS A 84 -1.24 -1.28 -4.68
C HIS A 84 -0.05 -0.53 -5.34
N MET A 85 0.10 -0.74 -6.64
CA MET A 85 1.05 -0.12 -7.54
C MET A 85 0.95 1.41 -7.55
N VAL A 86 2.09 2.08 -7.75
CA VAL A 86 2.17 3.55 -7.80
C VAL A 86 2.26 3.98 -9.26
N ASP A 87 1.14 4.23 -9.91
CA ASP A 87 1.08 4.88 -11.22
C ASP A 87 0.64 6.35 -11.11
N ASP A 88 0.65 7.08 -12.23
CA ASP A 88 0.31 8.50 -12.24
C ASP A 88 -1.14 8.76 -11.79
N ALA A 89 -2.04 7.81 -12.06
CA ALA A 89 -3.44 7.91 -11.63
C ALA A 89 -3.57 7.70 -10.12
N ALA A 90 -2.83 6.74 -9.54
CA ALA A 90 -2.78 6.52 -8.11
C ALA A 90 -2.20 7.74 -7.39
N ILE A 91 -1.06 8.28 -7.87
CA ILE A 91 -0.45 9.50 -7.30
C ILE A 91 -1.45 10.65 -7.36
N ALA A 92 -2.01 10.98 -8.52
CA ALA A 92 -2.93 12.12 -8.66
C ALA A 92 -4.17 11.97 -7.77
N SER A 93 -4.67 10.74 -7.59
CA SER A 93 -5.80 10.46 -6.69
C SER A 93 -5.44 10.68 -5.22
N LEU A 94 -4.26 10.26 -4.80
CA LEU A 94 -3.79 10.46 -3.42
C LEU A 94 -3.43 11.92 -3.14
N GLU A 95 -2.84 12.63 -4.11
CA GLU A 95 -2.59 14.08 -4.01
C GLU A 95 -3.90 14.85 -3.86
N TYR A 96 -4.96 14.47 -4.58
CA TYR A 96 -6.28 15.06 -4.39
C TYR A 96 -6.81 14.83 -2.97
N ALA A 97 -6.65 13.62 -2.42
CA ALA A 97 -7.07 13.34 -1.04
C ALA A 97 -6.29 14.18 -0.02
N VAL A 98 -4.98 14.35 -0.21
CA VAL A 98 -4.11 15.09 0.70
C VAL A 98 -4.32 16.60 0.58
N ASP A 99 -4.30 17.16 -0.63
CA ASP A 99 -4.29 18.61 -0.83
C ASP A 99 -5.70 19.21 -0.93
N THR A 100 -6.67 18.48 -1.51
CA THR A 100 -8.04 18.98 -1.67
C THR A 100 -8.98 18.51 -0.55
N LEU A 101 -8.89 17.24 -0.15
CA LEU A 101 -9.75 16.70 0.92
C LEU A 101 -9.13 16.82 2.32
N HIS A 102 -7.85 17.18 2.40
CA HIS A 102 -7.10 17.38 3.65
C HIS A 102 -7.10 16.15 4.56
N VAL A 103 -7.04 14.94 3.99
CA VAL A 103 -6.86 13.72 4.80
C VAL A 103 -5.55 13.81 5.59
N SER A 104 -5.60 13.46 6.87
CA SER A 104 -4.40 13.48 7.73
C SER A 104 -3.71 12.12 7.82
N LEU A 105 -4.30 11.07 7.24
CA LEU A 105 -3.76 9.71 7.25
C LEU A 105 -3.79 9.12 5.84
N LEU A 106 -2.66 8.57 5.39
CA LEU A 106 -2.53 7.74 4.21
C LEU A 106 -2.10 6.33 4.61
N VAL A 107 -2.87 5.32 4.23
CA VAL A 107 -2.55 3.91 4.50
C VAL A 107 -2.21 3.20 3.20
N VAL A 108 -1.04 2.57 3.14
CA VAL A 108 -0.71 1.57 2.11
C VAL A 108 -1.06 0.20 2.66
N LEU A 109 -2.12 -0.41 2.12
CA LEU A 109 -2.67 -1.68 2.57
C LEU A 109 -2.35 -2.80 1.58
N GLY A 110 -1.27 -3.54 1.86
CA GLY A 110 -1.02 -4.83 1.24
C GLY A 110 -1.81 -5.94 1.90
N HIS A 111 -1.64 -7.17 1.42
CA HIS A 111 -2.35 -8.31 1.98
C HIS A 111 -1.62 -9.63 1.74
N GLU A 112 -1.99 -10.62 2.54
CA GLU A 112 -1.57 -12.00 2.42
C GLU A 112 -2.00 -12.65 1.11
N CYS A 113 -1.11 -13.47 0.54
CA CYS A 113 -1.32 -14.22 -0.69
C CYS A 113 -1.69 -13.28 -1.86
N CYS A 114 -0.93 -12.20 -2.01
CA CYS A 114 -1.14 -11.24 -3.09
C CYS A 114 -0.79 -11.85 -4.45
N GLY A 115 -1.79 -11.96 -5.33
CA GLY A 115 -1.60 -12.52 -6.67
C GLY A 115 -0.63 -11.73 -7.55
N ALA A 116 -0.52 -10.40 -7.34
CA ALA A 116 0.41 -9.56 -8.08
C ALA A 116 1.86 -9.79 -7.61
N VAL A 117 2.09 -9.97 -6.30
CA VAL A 117 3.39 -10.34 -5.73
C VAL A 117 3.79 -11.75 -6.16
N ALA A 118 2.86 -12.71 -6.14
CA ALA A 118 3.11 -14.06 -6.63
C ALA A 118 3.50 -14.07 -8.12
N MET A 119 2.75 -13.34 -8.96
CA MET A 119 3.08 -13.18 -10.38
C MET A 119 4.46 -12.56 -10.59
N ALA A 120 4.82 -11.55 -9.78
CA ALA A 120 6.14 -10.93 -9.85
C ALA A 120 7.26 -11.89 -9.44
N SER A 121 7.04 -12.73 -8.42
CA SER A 121 7.99 -13.77 -8.01
C SER A 121 8.20 -14.81 -9.10
N ASP A 122 7.11 -15.36 -9.66
CA ASP A 122 7.18 -16.32 -10.77
C ASP A 122 7.87 -15.71 -12.00
N GLY A 123 7.55 -14.44 -12.29
CA GLY A 123 8.18 -13.68 -13.36
C GLY A 123 9.69 -13.53 -13.14
N LEU A 124 10.10 -13.18 -11.92
CA LEU A 124 11.51 -13.05 -11.55
C LEU A 124 12.26 -14.39 -11.67
N ASP A 125 11.66 -15.49 -11.24
CA ASP A 125 12.21 -16.84 -11.42
C ASP A 125 12.43 -17.17 -12.90
N ALA A 126 11.46 -16.82 -13.75
CA ALA A 126 11.62 -16.96 -15.18
C ALA A 126 12.73 -16.06 -15.73
N LEU A 127 12.91 -14.83 -15.21
CA LEU A 127 13.99 -13.94 -15.62
C LEU A 127 15.38 -14.46 -15.22
N LEU A 128 15.48 -15.06 -14.03
CA LEU A 128 16.70 -15.68 -13.53
C LEU A 128 17.04 -16.92 -14.33
N ALA A 129 16.08 -17.83 -14.53
CA ALA A 129 16.29 -19.05 -15.31
C ALA A 129 16.78 -18.75 -16.73
N ARG A 130 16.21 -17.75 -17.41
CA ARG A 130 16.69 -17.33 -18.74
C ARG A 130 18.05 -16.62 -18.70
N ALA A 131 18.42 -15.99 -17.58
CA ALA A 131 19.72 -15.32 -17.42
C ALA A 131 20.86 -16.35 -17.34
N THR A 132 20.61 -17.47 -16.66
CA THR A 132 21.64 -18.45 -16.29
C THR A 132 21.58 -19.74 -17.10
N ALA A 133 20.58 -19.92 -17.97
CA ALA A 133 20.32 -21.16 -18.71
C ALA A 133 21.53 -21.75 -19.47
N GLU A 134 22.43 -20.90 -19.98
CA GLU A 134 23.61 -21.30 -20.75
C GLU A 134 24.93 -21.02 -20.02
N ILE A 135 24.87 -20.65 -18.74
CA ILE A 135 26.04 -20.24 -17.97
C ILE A 135 26.47 -21.40 -17.05
N GLU A 136 27.55 -22.09 -17.42
CA GLU A 136 28.16 -23.13 -16.59
C GLU A 136 29.12 -22.55 -15.53
N ASP A 137 29.62 -21.33 -15.74
CA ASP A 137 30.57 -20.65 -14.87
C ASP A 137 29.87 -19.79 -13.81
N SER A 138 30.19 -20.02 -12.53
CA SER A 138 29.52 -19.35 -11.43
C SER A 138 29.79 -17.84 -11.35
N LEU A 139 30.94 -17.37 -11.86
CA LEU A 139 31.24 -15.93 -11.87
C LEU A 139 30.40 -15.23 -12.94
N ALA A 140 30.31 -15.81 -14.13
CA ALA A 140 29.44 -15.30 -15.19
C ALA A 140 27.95 -15.32 -14.78
N ALA A 141 27.54 -16.29 -13.94
CA ALA A 141 26.17 -16.33 -13.42
C ALA A 141 25.90 -15.18 -12.45
N ALA A 142 26.87 -14.82 -11.61
CA ALA A 142 26.77 -13.66 -10.73
C ALA A 142 26.72 -12.34 -11.52
N GLU A 143 27.55 -12.18 -12.55
CA GLU A 143 27.52 -11.00 -13.43
C GLU A 143 26.17 -10.87 -14.16
N ALA A 144 25.53 -11.98 -14.54
CA ALA A 144 24.20 -11.96 -15.13
C ALA A 144 23.12 -11.52 -14.13
N MET A 145 23.30 -11.81 -12.84
CA MET A 145 22.42 -11.35 -11.76
C MET A 145 22.58 -9.86 -11.48
N ASP A 146 23.78 -9.30 -11.64
CA ASP A 146 24.05 -7.86 -11.45
C ASP A 146 23.26 -6.95 -12.42
N THR A 147 22.73 -7.50 -13.52
CA THR A 147 21.92 -6.74 -14.51
C THR A 147 20.42 -7.00 -14.39
N LEU A 148 19.99 -7.74 -13.36
CA LEU A 148 18.60 -8.18 -13.25
C LEU A 148 17.65 -7.01 -12.97
N ASP A 149 18.11 -6.00 -12.24
CA ASP A 149 17.41 -4.75 -11.99
C ASP A 149 17.07 -4.00 -13.29
N GLU A 150 18.03 -3.86 -14.21
CA GLU A 150 17.81 -3.27 -15.54
C GLU A 150 16.74 -4.05 -16.32
N ARG A 151 16.82 -5.38 -16.28
CA ARG A 151 15.87 -6.26 -16.98
C ARG A 151 14.47 -6.20 -16.38
N ILE A 152 14.35 -6.02 -15.07
CA ILE A 152 13.07 -5.79 -14.39
C ILE A 152 12.51 -4.42 -14.81
N ALA A 153 13.34 -3.37 -14.84
CA ALA A 153 12.94 -2.02 -15.24
C ALA A 153 12.44 -1.92 -16.68
N GLU A 154 12.98 -2.75 -17.59
CA GLU A 154 12.61 -2.78 -19.00
C GLU A 154 11.49 -3.80 -19.32
N ASP A 155 10.99 -4.54 -18.34
CA ASP A 155 9.99 -5.57 -18.58
C ASP A 155 8.67 -4.98 -19.11
N ALA A 156 8.06 -5.65 -20.09
CA ALA A 156 6.80 -5.20 -20.69
C ALA A 156 5.65 -5.17 -19.67
N SER A 157 5.70 -6.01 -18.64
CA SER A 157 4.72 -6.06 -17.56
C SER A 157 4.98 -4.94 -16.55
N ILE A 158 3.95 -4.11 -16.30
CA ILE A 158 4.01 -3.12 -15.22
C ILE A 158 4.13 -3.77 -13.84
N ILE A 159 3.57 -4.98 -13.66
CA ILE A 159 3.70 -5.75 -12.41
C ILE A 159 5.18 -6.11 -12.18
N MET A 160 5.90 -6.52 -13.22
CA MET A 160 7.34 -6.76 -13.08
C MET A 160 8.08 -5.47 -12.75
N ARG A 161 7.82 -4.39 -13.50
CA ARG A 161 8.50 -3.10 -13.29
C ARG A 161 8.26 -2.46 -11.93
N GLN A 162 7.15 -2.74 -11.24
CA GLN A 162 6.85 -2.13 -9.94
C GLN A 162 6.99 -3.10 -8.77
N ILE A 163 6.52 -4.34 -8.93
CA ILE A 163 6.49 -5.34 -7.86
C ILE A 163 7.71 -6.26 -7.95
N GLY A 164 8.17 -6.58 -9.17
CA GLY A 164 9.37 -7.41 -9.38
C GLY A 164 10.61 -6.86 -8.68
N PHE A 165 10.76 -5.53 -8.63
CA PHE A 165 11.82 -4.87 -7.84
C PHE A 165 11.71 -5.13 -6.35
N SER A 166 10.49 -5.20 -5.81
CA SER A 166 10.29 -5.49 -4.37
C SER A 166 10.68 -6.93 -4.05
N VAL A 167 10.31 -7.86 -4.92
CA VAL A 167 10.72 -9.28 -4.78
C VAL A 167 12.23 -9.42 -4.93
N TRP A 168 12.83 -8.73 -5.89
CA TRP A 168 14.28 -8.71 -6.08
C TRP A 168 15.01 -8.18 -4.85
N GLN A 169 14.61 -7.01 -4.32
CA GLN A 169 15.18 -6.43 -3.10
C GLN A 169 15.06 -7.36 -1.89
N ALA A 170 13.93 -8.05 -1.75
CA ALA A 170 13.73 -9.00 -0.68
C ALA A 170 14.71 -10.19 -0.79
N ARG A 171 14.90 -10.74 -2.00
CA ARG A 171 15.84 -11.84 -2.24
C ARG A 171 17.29 -11.45 -2.00
N GLU A 172 17.68 -10.24 -2.42
CA GLU A 172 19.00 -9.68 -2.11
C GLU A 172 19.23 -9.51 -0.60
N ALA A 173 18.15 -9.34 0.17
CA ALA A 173 18.17 -9.32 1.63
C ALA A 173 18.02 -10.73 2.27
N GLU A 174 18.18 -11.80 1.49
CA GLU A 174 18.02 -13.21 1.91
C GLU A 174 16.63 -13.53 2.50
N LEU A 175 15.60 -12.79 2.08
CA LEU A 175 14.20 -13.06 2.41
C LEU A 175 13.59 -13.92 1.31
N GLU A 176 12.99 -15.04 1.69
CA GLU A 176 12.50 -16.04 0.72
C GLU A 176 10.98 -16.27 0.79
N ASP A 177 10.32 -15.78 1.84
CA ASP A 177 8.90 -16.02 2.08
C ASP A 177 8.01 -14.98 1.40
N ALA A 178 6.86 -15.43 0.89
CA ALA A 178 5.87 -14.56 0.24
C ALA A 178 5.41 -13.39 1.12
N ALA A 179 5.33 -13.61 2.43
CA ALA A 179 4.97 -12.57 3.39
C ALA A 179 6.02 -11.45 3.45
N ASP A 180 7.30 -11.78 3.26
CA ASP A 180 8.38 -10.80 3.25
C ASP A 180 8.39 -10.00 1.95
N TYR A 181 8.13 -10.64 0.82
CA TYR A 181 7.91 -9.95 -0.45
C TYR A 181 6.76 -8.93 -0.35
N GLU A 182 5.66 -9.31 0.29
CA GLU A 182 4.53 -8.42 0.53
C GLU A 182 4.90 -7.23 1.45
N ARG A 183 5.67 -7.46 2.53
CA ARG A 183 6.13 -6.39 3.44
C ARG A 183 7.10 -5.43 2.76
N VAL A 184 8.08 -5.95 2.03
CA VAL A 184 9.03 -5.15 1.25
C VAL A 184 8.30 -4.35 0.20
N HIS A 185 7.30 -4.94 -0.47
CA HIS A 185 6.51 -4.22 -1.45
C HIS A 185 5.71 -3.05 -0.86
N ILE A 186 5.14 -3.22 0.34
CA ILE A 186 4.47 -2.12 1.06
C ILE A 186 5.47 -1.00 1.39
N ALA A 187 6.65 -1.34 1.92
CA ALA A 187 7.68 -0.35 2.27
C ALA A 187 8.15 0.43 1.02
N ARG A 188 8.41 -0.29 -0.08
CA ARG A 188 8.82 0.34 -1.35
C ARG A 188 7.70 1.21 -1.95
N THR A 189 6.45 0.78 -1.85
CA THR A 189 5.29 1.58 -2.29
C THR A 189 5.26 2.93 -1.57
N ILE A 190 5.51 2.93 -0.24
CA ILE A 190 5.62 4.16 0.55
C ILE A 190 6.78 5.03 0.07
N GLU A 191 7.96 4.44 -0.14
CA GLU A 191 9.14 5.15 -0.66
C GLU A 191 8.85 5.80 -2.03
N GLU A 192 8.20 5.06 -2.94
CA GLU A 192 7.84 5.56 -4.27
C GLU A 192 6.84 6.73 -4.19
N LEU A 193 5.85 6.66 -3.31
CA LEU A 193 4.90 7.76 -3.09
C LEU A 193 5.60 9.01 -2.59
N VAL A 194 6.48 8.88 -1.58
CA VAL A 194 7.22 10.01 -1.01
C VAL A 194 8.22 10.60 -2.01
N THR A 195 8.81 9.76 -2.86
CA THR A 195 9.80 10.20 -3.85
C THR A 195 9.16 10.87 -5.05
N ARG A 196 7.98 10.40 -5.50
CA ARG A 196 7.36 10.86 -6.75
C ARG A 196 6.34 11.98 -6.58
N SER A 197 5.87 12.24 -5.36
CA SER A 197 4.87 13.28 -5.09
C SER A 197 5.42 14.35 -4.15
N GLU A 198 5.65 15.55 -4.71
CA GLU A 198 6.03 16.73 -3.92
C GLU A 198 4.92 17.12 -2.92
N VAL A 199 3.65 16.86 -3.26
CA VAL A 199 2.49 17.13 -2.39
C VAL A 199 2.53 16.24 -1.15
N ILE A 200 2.70 14.93 -1.33
CA ILE A 200 2.80 13.97 -0.22
C ILE A 200 4.05 14.25 0.61
N GLN A 201 5.19 14.47 -0.04
CA GLN A 201 6.46 14.80 0.63
C GLN A 201 6.32 16.06 1.49
N SER A 202 5.73 17.13 0.96
CA SER A 202 5.54 18.38 1.68
C SER A 202 4.55 18.20 2.84
N ALA A 203 3.46 17.47 2.63
CA ALA A 203 2.48 17.21 3.69
C ALA A 203 3.06 16.38 4.86
N LEU A 204 3.98 15.46 4.59
CA LEU A 204 4.74 14.75 5.61
C LEU A 204 5.73 15.68 6.33
N ALA A 205 6.47 16.51 5.59
CA ALA A 205 7.44 17.44 6.16
C ALA A 205 6.80 18.54 7.02
N ASP A 206 5.55 18.88 6.74
CA ASP A 206 4.72 19.84 7.49
C ASP A 206 3.91 19.17 8.63
N ASP A 207 4.09 17.87 8.88
CA ASP A 207 3.33 17.07 9.87
C ASP A 207 1.79 17.10 9.68
N ARG A 208 1.33 17.45 8.47
CA ARG A 208 -0.11 17.45 8.09
C ARG A 208 -0.61 16.08 7.70
N LEU A 209 0.29 15.18 7.31
CA LEU A 209 0.01 13.83 6.87
C LEU A 209 0.82 12.83 7.70
N MET A 210 0.20 11.72 8.08
CA MET A 210 0.89 10.51 8.53
C MET A 210 0.72 9.42 7.47
N ILE A 211 1.79 8.70 7.14
CA ILE A 211 1.72 7.52 6.27
C ILE A 211 1.96 6.24 7.08
N VAL A 212 1.13 5.22 6.85
CA VAL A 212 1.20 3.92 7.52
C VAL A 212 1.25 2.81 6.48
N GLY A 213 2.19 1.88 6.65
CA GLY A 213 2.18 0.61 5.93
C GLY A 213 1.52 -0.48 6.75
N ALA A 214 0.63 -1.24 6.15
CA ALA A 214 -0.09 -2.32 6.82
C ALA A 214 -0.35 -3.50 5.88
N ARG A 215 -0.41 -4.70 6.45
CA ARG A 215 -0.69 -5.95 5.73
C ARG A 215 -1.93 -6.61 6.30
N TYR A 216 -2.95 -6.78 5.47
CA TYR A 216 -4.16 -7.53 5.85
C TYR A 216 -3.92 -9.05 5.76
N GLN A 217 -4.19 -9.77 6.83
CA GLN A 217 -4.06 -11.23 6.92
C GLN A 217 -5.40 -11.88 6.59
N LEU A 218 -5.44 -12.65 5.50
CA LEU A 218 -6.66 -13.31 5.03
C LEU A 218 -7.10 -14.41 6.00
N GLU A 219 -6.14 -15.12 6.59
CA GLU A 219 -6.45 -16.23 7.50
C GLU A 219 -7.12 -15.75 8.79
N SER A 220 -6.60 -14.67 9.38
CA SER A 220 -7.04 -14.19 10.69
C SER A 220 -8.07 -13.06 10.63
N GLY A 221 -8.21 -12.41 9.47
CA GLY A 221 -8.98 -11.18 9.30
C GLY A 221 -8.35 -9.95 9.95
N LYS A 222 -7.13 -10.03 10.49
CA LYS A 222 -6.46 -8.94 11.20
C LYS A 222 -5.53 -8.14 10.27
N VAL A 223 -5.35 -6.87 10.61
CA VAL A 223 -4.34 -6.00 9.99
C VAL A 223 -3.08 -6.00 10.84
N GLU A 224 -1.97 -6.39 10.22
CA GLU A 224 -0.61 -6.29 10.73
C GLU A 224 -0.05 -4.90 10.41
N VAL A 225 0.32 -4.13 11.44
CA VAL A 225 0.96 -2.83 11.27
C VAL A 225 2.45 -3.03 11.07
N LEU A 226 3.01 -2.42 10.03
CA LEU A 226 4.43 -2.54 9.74
C LEU A 226 5.20 -1.34 10.30
N SER A 227 6.41 -1.60 10.76
CA SER A 227 7.38 -0.59 11.19
C SER A 227 8.59 -0.68 10.28
N PHE A 228 9.01 0.46 9.74
CA PHE A 228 10.17 0.61 8.87
C PHE A 228 11.11 1.65 9.46
#